data_AF-A0A5J4WG53-F1
#
_entry.id   AF-A0A5J4WG53-F1
#
_cell.length_a   1.000
_cell.length_b   1.000
_cell.length_c   1.000
_cell.angle_alpha   90.00
_cell.angle_beta   90.00
_cell.angle_gamma   90.00
#
_symmetry.space_group_name_H-M   'P 1'
#
loop_
_entity.id
_entity.type
_entity.pdbx_description
1 polymer ?
#
loop_
_entity_poly.entity_id
_entity_poly.type
_entity_poly.pdbx_seq_one_letter_code
_entity_poly.pdbx_strand_id
1 'polypeptide(L)'
;MIQIPKLLQSLIALSRFKVGSPIDLDVDRQGLQVRHWSRWCLIQIQDCGDVKMQTELVNVGYGRMMTTTFSTTGGVGEEQDKEIYYGLFYIFRFLRELHEGRNEQQPSFQTLPLLARMSLEQIEEEGVNEEIEAQIKSKRSSAIEFWAKEAKALILNRFIHRR
;
A
#
# COMPACT_ATOMS: atom_id res chain seq x y z
N MET A 1 4.18 23.22 16.34
CA MET A 1 4.30 22.95 14.90
C MET A 1 4.38 21.45 14.73
N ILE A 2 3.35 20.80 14.17
CA ILE A 2 3.34 19.33 14.02
C ILE A 2 4.41 18.96 12.99
N GLN A 3 5.40 18.16 13.38
CA GLN A 3 6.37 17.62 12.45
C GLN A 3 5.72 16.47 11.69
N ILE A 4 4.98 16.81 10.62
CA ILE A 4 4.27 15.86 9.76
C ILE A 4 5.13 14.64 9.39
N PRO A 5 6.43 14.77 9.04
CA PRO A 5 7.28 13.62 8.74
C PRO A 5 7.41 12.63 9.92
N LYS A 6 7.51 13.12 11.17
CA LYS A 6 7.61 12.26 12.35
C LYS A 6 6.33 11.49 12.62
N LEU A 7 5.17 12.11 12.38
CA LEU A 7 3.89 11.44 12.51
C LEU A 7 3.77 10.31 11.48
N LEU A 8 4.11 10.56 10.21
CA LEU A 8 4.08 9.53 9.18
C LEU A 8 5.03 8.37 9.49
N GLN A 9 6.26 8.68 9.90
CA GLN A 9 7.24 7.65 10.30
C GLN A 9 6.71 6.81 11.46
N SER A 10 6.06 7.43 12.45
CA SER A 10 5.46 6.72 13.58
C SER A 10 4.33 5.80 13.12
N LEU A 11 3.45 6.28 12.23
CA LEU A 11 2.36 5.48 11.67
C LEU A 11 2.88 4.31 10.82
N ILE A 12 3.93 4.52 10.02
CA ILE A 12 4.59 3.45 9.24
C ILE A 12 5.24 2.41 10.17
N ALA A 13 5.85 2.85 11.27
CA ALA A 13 6.39 1.92 12.25
C ALA A 13 5.28 1.10 12.93
N LEU A 14 4.16 1.75 13.27
CA LEU A 14 3.01 1.10 13.91
C LEU A 14 2.26 0.15 12.96
N SER A 15 2.20 0.43 11.66
CA SER A 15 1.59 -0.48 10.66
C SER A 15 2.34 -1.81 10.51
N ARG A 16 3.58 -1.86 11.01
CA ARG A 16 4.46 -3.05 11.05
C ARG A 16 4.69 -3.55 12.48
N PHE A 17 3.96 -3.03 13.47
CA PHE A 17 4.19 -3.33 14.88
C PHE A 17 4.12 -4.85 15.16
N LYS A 18 5.25 -5.38 15.65
CA LYS A 18 5.46 -6.77 16.05
C LYS A 18 5.00 -7.85 15.05
N VAL A 19 5.06 -7.55 13.75
CA VAL A 19 4.84 -8.57 12.70
C VAL A 19 5.90 -9.67 12.84
N GLY A 20 5.48 -10.93 12.96
CA GLY A 20 6.38 -12.11 13.01
C GLY A 20 7.06 -12.38 14.36
N SER A 21 6.68 -11.71 15.45
CA SER A 21 7.19 -12.05 16.79
C SER A 21 6.37 -13.19 17.42
N PRO A 22 6.95 -14.11 18.20
CA PRO A 22 6.19 -15.05 19.01
C PRO A 22 5.53 -14.27 20.16
N ILE A 23 4.21 -14.15 20.14
CA ILE A 23 3.46 -13.32 21.09
C ILE A 23 2.26 -14.12 21.63
N ASP A 24 1.97 -13.91 22.91
CA ASP A 24 0.73 -14.30 23.58
C ASP A 24 -0.53 -13.82 22.83
N LEU A 25 -1.56 -14.67 22.70
CA LEU A 25 -2.73 -14.46 21.83
C LEU A 25 -3.43 -13.11 22.05
N ASP A 26 -3.47 -12.59 23.28
CA ASP A 26 -4.10 -11.30 23.61
C ASP A 26 -3.30 -10.08 23.15
N VAL A 27 -1.96 -10.16 23.16
CA VAL A 27 -1.09 -9.07 22.67
C VAL A 27 -1.07 -9.06 21.13
N ASP A 28 -1.33 -10.19 20.49
CA ASP A 28 -1.49 -10.27 19.03
C ASP A 28 -2.79 -9.57 18.56
N ARG A 29 -3.89 -9.69 19.31
CA ARG A 29 -5.16 -9.00 19.00
C ARG A 29 -5.03 -7.47 19.06
N GLN A 30 -4.37 -6.94 20.08
CA GLN A 30 -4.11 -5.50 20.16
C GLN A 30 -3.14 -5.03 19.06
N GLY A 31 -2.13 -5.85 18.75
CA GLY A 31 -1.20 -5.61 17.65
C GLY A 31 -1.90 -5.51 16.30
N LEU A 32 -2.83 -6.42 16.00
CA LEU A 32 -3.66 -6.39 14.79
C LEU A 32 -4.44 -5.08 14.67
N GLN A 33 -5.11 -4.64 15.74
CA GLN A 33 -5.87 -3.38 15.72
C GLN A 33 -4.96 -2.18 15.50
N VAL A 34 -3.82 -2.11 16.17
CA VAL A 34 -2.84 -1.02 15.98
C VAL A 34 -2.37 -0.96 14.53
N ARG A 35 -2.05 -2.12 13.92
CA ARG A 35 -1.65 -2.19 12.51
C ARG A 35 -2.77 -1.72 11.59
N HIS A 36 -3.99 -2.22 11.79
CA HIS A 36 -5.16 -1.89 10.97
C HIS A 36 -5.44 -0.37 10.99
N TRP A 37 -5.57 0.22 12.18
CA TRP A 37 -5.86 1.64 12.32
C TRP A 37 -4.73 2.54 11.82
N SER A 38 -3.47 2.13 11.99
CA SER A 38 -2.33 2.88 11.47
C SER A 38 -2.30 2.90 9.95
N ARG A 39 -2.57 1.74 9.31
CA ARG A 39 -2.68 1.63 7.84
C ARG A 39 -3.83 2.48 7.32
N TRP A 40 -5.00 2.39 7.95
CA TRP A 40 -6.15 3.20 7.57
C TRP A 40 -5.85 4.70 7.72
N CYS A 41 -5.23 5.12 8.82
CA CYS A 41 -4.84 6.52 9.00
C CYS A 41 -3.93 7.01 7.86
N LEU A 42 -2.92 6.21 7.47
CA LEU A 42 -2.04 6.56 6.36
C LEU A 42 -2.79 6.63 5.01
N ILE A 43 -3.75 5.72 4.76
CA ILE A 43 -4.60 5.76 3.57
C ILE A 43 -5.44 7.05 3.54
N GLN A 44 -6.02 7.47 4.66
CA GLN A 44 -6.78 8.73 4.71
C GLN A 44 -5.88 9.94 4.48
N ILE A 45 -4.66 9.93 5.03
CA ILE A 45 -3.69 10.99 4.79
C ILE A 45 -3.30 11.05 3.30
N GLN A 46 -3.13 9.89 2.66
CA GLN A 46 -2.87 9.81 1.22
C GLN A 46 -4.07 10.32 0.41
N ASP A 47 -5.29 9.93 0.76
CA ASP A 47 -6.51 10.36 0.05
C ASP A 47 -6.77 11.85 0.20
N CYS A 48 -6.62 12.41 1.39
CA CYS A 48 -6.84 13.83 1.63
C CYS A 48 -5.59 14.69 1.37
N GLY A 49 -4.48 14.07 0.95
CA GLY A 49 -3.18 14.70 0.84
C GLY A 49 -2.94 15.38 -0.50
N ASP A 50 -2.49 16.64 -0.45
CA ASP A 50 -2.03 17.39 -1.63
C ASP A 50 -0.65 16.89 -2.11
N VAL A 51 -0.09 17.54 -3.13
CA VAL A 51 1.24 17.20 -3.70
C VAL A 51 2.33 17.12 -2.62
N LYS A 52 2.30 18.02 -1.63
CA LYS A 52 3.29 18.03 -0.55
C LYS A 52 3.11 16.78 0.32
N MET A 53 1.88 16.44 0.67
CA MET A 53 1.59 15.24 1.44
C MET A 53 1.96 13.95 0.70
N GLN A 54 1.66 13.85 -0.60
CA GLN A 54 2.10 12.73 -1.45
C GLN A 54 3.62 12.58 -1.44
N THR A 55 4.33 13.71 -1.53
CA THR A 55 5.81 13.73 -1.53
C THR A 55 6.37 13.21 -0.22
N GLU A 56 5.83 13.67 0.92
CA GLU A 56 6.27 13.21 2.24
C GLU A 56 6.01 11.71 2.44
N LEU A 57 4.84 11.21 2.03
CA LEU A 57 4.51 9.77 2.09
C LEU A 57 5.52 8.92 1.33
N VAL A 58 5.86 9.31 0.10
CA VAL A 58 6.83 8.60 -0.73
C VAL A 58 8.21 8.64 -0.07
N ASN A 59 8.63 9.79 0.46
CA ASN A 59 9.92 9.95 1.12
C ASN A 59 10.06 9.09 2.39
N VAL A 60 8.99 8.91 3.16
CA VAL A 60 9.00 8.07 4.35
C VAL A 60 8.81 6.57 4.05
N GLY A 61 8.71 6.18 2.79
CA GLY A 61 8.60 4.78 2.38
C GLY A 61 7.18 4.21 2.42
N TYR A 62 6.16 5.03 2.17
CA TYR A 62 4.77 4.58 2.13
C TYR A 62 4.55 3.45 1.11
N GLY A 63 5.26 3.44 -0.04
CA GLY A 63 5.21 2.36 -1.02
C GLY A 63 5.57 1.01 -0.41
N ARG A 64 6.69 0.94 0.35
CA ARG A 64 7.09 -0.26 1.11
C ARG A 64 6.09 -0.64 2.19
N MET A 65 5.48 0.34 2.85
CA MET A 65 4.48 0.05 3.88
C MET A 65 3.26 -0.65 3.27
N MET A 66 2.75 -0.14 2.14
CA MET A 66 1.56 -0.67 1.48
C MET A 66 1.71 -2.14 1.08
N THR A 67 2.91 -2.56 0.68
CA THR A 67 3.16 -3.92 0.20
C THR A 67 3.13 -4.95 1.33
N THR A 68 3.61 -4.57 2.51
CA THR A 68 3.54 -5.42 3.71
C THR A 68 2.13 -5.66 4.23
N THR A 69 1.11 -4.99 3.68
CA THR A 69 -0.27 -5.06 4.19
C THR A 69 -1.05 -6.28 3.71
N PHE A 70 -0.76 -6.82 2.52
CA PHE A 70 -1.48 -7.96 1.93
C PHE A 70 -0.62 -9.20 1.72
N SER A 71 0.64 -9.20 2.17
CA SER A 71 1.50 -10.39 2.12
C SER A 71 0.88 -11.56 2.88
N THR A 72 0.78 -12.74 2.25
CA THR A 72 0.01 -13.88 2.75
C THR A 72 0.68 -14.74 3.83
N THR A 73 1.64 -14.20 4.58
CA THR A 73 2.31 -14.93 5.66
C THR A 73 1.38 -15.16 6.87
N GLY A 74 0.42 -16.10 6.75
CA GLY A 74 -0.16 -16.80 7.91
C GLY A 74 -1.68 -17.04 7.97
N GLY A 75 -2.50 -16.71 6.96
CA GLY A 75 -3.97 -16.76 7.10
C GLY A 75 -4.76 -17.38 5.95
N VAL A 76 -5.86 -18.07 6.29
CA VAL A 76 -6.91 -18.55 5.37
C VAL A 76 -8.26 -18.13 5.98
N GLY A 77 -9.09 -17.38 5.24
CA GLY A 77 -10.42 -16.97 5.68
C GLY A 77 -10.90 -15.65 5.05
N GLU A 78 -12.18 -15.33 5.23
CA GLU A 78 -12.82 -14.15 4.62
C GLU A 78 -12.24 -12.81 5.06
N GLU A 79 -11.76 -12.72 6.30
CA GLU A 79 -11.15 -11.49 6.83
C GLU A 79 -9.79 -11.21 6.17
N GLN A 80 -8.99 -12.27 5.95
CA GLN A 80 -7.75 -12.17 5.20
C GLN A 80 -7.99 -11.78 3.74
N ASP A 81 -9.04 -12.32 3.12
CA ASP A 81 -9.39 -11.99 1.74
C ASP A 81 -9.80 -10.51 1.58
N LYS A 82 -10.50 -9.95 2.59
CA LYS A 82 -10.80 -8.51 2.63
C LYS A 82 -9.54 -7.67 2.77
N GLU A 83 -8.61 -8.04 3.66
CA GLU A 83 -7.35 -7.32 3.81
C GLU A 83 -6.51 -7.35 2.54
N ILE A 84 -6.45 -8.49 1.85
CA ILE A 84 -5.77 -8.63 0.56
C ILE A 84 -6.44 -7.75 -0.50
N TYR A 85 -7.78 -7.82 -0.59
CA TYR A 85 -8.55 -6.99 -1.51
C TYR A 85 -8.27 -5.50 -1.32
N TYR A 86 -8.37 -5.01 -0.08
CA TYR A 86 -8.15 -3.60 0.23
C TYR A 86 -6.69 -3.20 0.01
N GLY A 87 -5.73 -4.03 0.41
CA GLY A 87 -4.30 -3.78 0.18
C GLY A 87 -3.97 -3.60 -1.30
N LEU A 88 -4.45 -4.51 -2.16
CA LEU A 88 -4.26 -4.43 -3.61
C LEU A 88 -4.98 -3.21 -4.22
N PHE A 89 -6.23 -2.97 -3.82
CA PHE A 89 -7.00 -1.81 -4.28
C PHE A 89 -6.30 -0.49 -3.95
N TYR A 90 -5.81 -0.33 -2.73
CA TYR A 90 -5.17 0.90 -2.29
C TYR A 90 -3.78 1.10 -2.92
N ILE A 91 -3.00 0.03 -3.17
CA ILE A 91 -1.78 0.14 -3.98
C ILE A 91 -2.11 0.61 -5.39
N PHE A 92 -3.06 -0.05 -6.04
CA PHE A 92 -3.47 0.31 -7.39
C PHE A 92 -3.87 1.79 -7.46
N ARG A 93 -4.75 2.22 -6.55
CA ARG A 93 -5.23 3.61 -6.51
C ARG A 93 -4.10 4.61 -6.27
N PHE A 94 -3.22 4.34 -5.30
CA PHE A 94 -2.07 5.20 -5.00
C PHE A 94 -1.14 5.36 -6.22
N LEU A 95 -0.75 4.25 -6.84
CA LEU A 95 0.12 4.29 -8.02
C LEU A 95 -0.54 4.97 -9.21
N ARG A 96 -1.83 4.71 -9.44
CA ARG A 96 -2.62 5.36 -10.50
C ARG A 96 -2.67 6.86 -10.29
N GLU A 97 -2.98 7.33 -9.08
CA GLU A 97 -3.05 8.76 -8.78
C GLU A 97 -1.71 9.46 -8.99
N LEU A 98 -0.59 8.85 -8.57
CA LEU A 98 0.73 9.41 -8.87
C LEU A 98 1.04 9.42 -10.38
N HIS A 99 0.49 8.48 -11.14
CA HIS A 99 0.74 8.34 -12.58
C HIS A 99 -0.13 9.26 -13.45
N GLU A 100 -1.43 9.32 -13.16
CA GLU A 100 -2.47 9.98 -13.96
C GLU A 100 -2.91 11.32 -13.35
N GLY A 101 -2.47 11.61 -12.12
CA GLY A 101 -2.97 12.73 -11.34
C GLY A 101 -4.30 12.41 -10.65
N ARG A 102 -4.82 13.39 -9.92
CA ARG A 102 -6.12 13.35 -9.27
C ARG A 102 -6.95 14.53 -9.76
N ASN A 103 -7.84 14.28 -10.71
CA ASN A 103 -8.57 15.35 -11.42
C ASN A 103 -9.98 15.61 -10.84
N GLU A 104 -10.67 14.58 -10.37
CA GLU A 104 -12.08 14.66 -9.95
C GLU A 104 -12.28 14.73 -8.42
N GLN A 105 -11.19 14.57 -7.66
CA GLN A 105 -11.22 14.46 -6.20
C GLN A 105 -10.30 15.51 -5.59
N GLN A 106 -10.74 16.14 -4.50
CA GLN A 106 -9.95 17.12 -3.77
C GLN A 106 -9.16 16.47 -2.63
N PRO A 107 -7.88 16.83 -2.44
CA PRO A 107 -7.13 17.82 -3.22
C PRO A 107 -6.69 17.27 -4.58
N SER A 108 -6.94 18.05 -5.65
CA SER A 108 -6.55 17.68 -7.01
C SER A 108 -5.08 17.97 -7.28
N PHE A 109 -4.42 17.13 -8.08
CA PHE A 109 -3.04 17.36 -8.52
C PHE A 109 -2.77 16.74 -9.90
N GLN A 110 -1.82 17.32 -10.63
CA GLN A 110 -1.33 16.77 -11.90
C GLN A 110 -0.48 15.51 -11.68
N THR A 111 -0.12 14.83 -12.75
CA THR A 111 0.76 13.65 -12.70
C THR A 111 2.04 13.94 -11.91
N LEU A 112 2.47 12.98 -11.08
CA LEU A 112 3.66 13.06 -10.23
C LEU A 112 4.67 11.99 -10.63
N PRO A 113 5.27 12.09 -11.83
CA PRO A 113 6.00 10.99 -12.45
C PRO A 113 7.22 10.53 -11.64
N LEU A 114 7.92 11.46 -10.98
CA LEU A 114 9.07 11.16 -10.11
C LEU A 114 8.64 10.38 -8.86
N LEU A 115 7.55 10.79 -8.21
CA LEU A 115 7.03 10.12 -7.02
C LEU A 115 6.50 8.72 -7.34
N ALA A 116 5.79 8.57 -8.46
CA ALA A 116 5.38 7.27 -8.95
C ALA A 116 6.59 6.37 -9.21
N ARG A 117 7.71 6.93 -9.71
CA ARG A 117 8.93 6.13 -9.96
C ARG A 117 9.53 5.63 -8.66
N MET A 118 9.73 6.52 -7.69
CA MET A 118 10.26 6.15 -6.38
C MET A 118 9.37 5.13 -5.66
N SER A 119 8.05 5.27 -5.79
CA SER A 119 7.08 4.34 -5.18
C SER A 119 7.15 2.95 -5.81
N LEU A 120 7.33 2.87 -7.13
CA LEU A 120 7.52 1.60 -7.82
C LEU A 120 8.83 0.93 -7.44
N GLU A 121 9.93 1.69 -7.42
CA GLU A 121 11.24 1.18 -6.97
C GLU A 121 11.14 0.62 -5.54
N GLN A 122 10.44 1.32 -4.64
CA GLN A 122 10.13 0.83 -3.28
C GLN A 122 9.34 -0.48 -3.26
N ILE A 123 8.37 -0.64 -4.15
CA ILE A 123 7.53 -1.84 -4.22
C ILE A 123 8.31 -3.02 -4.80
N GLU A 124 9.13 -2.78 -5.82
CA GLU A 124 9.98 -3.81 -6.45
C GLU A 124 11.07 -4.30 -5.49
N GLU A 125 11.70 -3.41 -4.73
CA GLU A 125 12.71 -3.75 -3.71
C GLU A 125 12.18 -4.72 -2.64
N GLU A 126 10.87 -4.71 -2.34
CA GLU A 126 10.24 -5.58 -1.34
C GLU A 126 9.78 -6.94 -1.91
N GLY A 127 10.10 -7.27 -3.17
CA GLY A 127 9.79 -8.60 -3.74
C GLY A 127 8.28 -8.86 -3.92
N VAL A 128 7.55 -7.82 -4.29
CA VAL A 128 6.07 -7.83 -4.28
C VAL A 128 5.49 -8.48 -5.53
N ASN A 129 6.29 -8.58 -6.60
CA ASN A 129 5.86 -9.21 -7.83
C ASN A 129 5.47 -10.68 -7.59
N GLU A 130 6.22 -11.39 -6.75
CA GLU A 130 5.96 -12.77 -6.36
C GLU A 130 4.63 -12.89 -5.60
N GLU A 131 4.36 -11.98 -4.68
CA GLU A 131 3.12 -11.97 -3.90
C GLU A 131 1.90 -11.68 -4.79
N ILE A 132 2.00 -10.68 -5.68
CA ILE A 132 0.93 -10.35 -6.63
C ILE A 132 0.65 -11.54 -7.56
N GLU A 133 1.69 -12.20 -8.08
CA GLU A 133 1.54 -13.40 -8.91
C GLU A 133 0.89 -14.56 -8.15
N ALA A 134 1.21 -14.73 -6.86
CA ALA A 134 0.55 -15.71 -6.01
C ALA A 134 -0.94 -15.40 -5.85
N GLN A 135 -1.32 -14.13 -5.64
CA GLN A 135 -2.72 -13.73 -5.53
C GLN A 135 -3.50 -13.94 -6.83
N ILE A 136 -2.90 -13.65 -8.00
CA ILE A 136 -3.51 -13.89 -9.33
C ILE A 136 -3.80 -15.38 -9.53
N LYS A 137 -2.88 -16.26 -9.11
CA LYS A 137 -3.04 -17.72 -9.25
C LYS A 137 -3.97 -18.31 -8.18
N SER A 138 -4.22 -17.58 -7.11
CA SER A 138 -5.07 -18.05 -6.03
C SER A 138 -6.53 -18.17 -6.51
N LYS A 139 -7.20 -19.27 -6.19
CA LYS A 139 -8.64 -19.45 -6.45
C LYS A 139 -9.52 -18.85 -5.34
N ARG A 140 -8.99 -17.89 -4.57
CA ARG A 140 -9.63 -17.36 -3.35
C ARG A 140 -10.82 -16.47 -3.68
N SER A 141 -10.66 -15.52 -4.61
CA SER A 141 -11.72 -14.59 -5.00
C SER A 141 -11.42 -13.96 -6.37
N SER A 142 -12.45 -13.87 -7.23
CA SER A 142 -12.35 -13.19 -8.52
C SER A 142 -12.05 -11.69 -8.38
N ALA A 143 -12.45 -11.08 -7.27
CA ALA A 143 -12.20 -9.67 -6.99
C ALA A 143 -10.73 -9.41 -6.60
N ILE A 144 -10.13 -10.33 -5.83
CA ILE A 144 -8.69 -10.29 -5.51
C ILE A 144 -7.87 -10.50 -6.78
N GLU A 145 -8.24 -11.49 -7.60
CA GLU A 145 -7.60 -11.74 -8.89
C GLU A 145 -7.63 -10.50 -9.79
N PHE A 146 -8.79 -9.82 -9.87
CA PHE A 146 -8.94 -8.59 -10.64
C PHE A 146 -7.98 -7.49 -10.17
N TRP A 147 -7.99 -7.14 -8.88
CA TRP A 147 -7.10 -6.09 -8.38
C TRP A 147 -5.62 -6.45 -8.43
N ALA A 148 -5.29 -7.73 -8.29
CA ALA A 148 -3.92 -8.19 -8.44
C ALA A 148 -3.44 -8.01 -9.90
N LYS A 149 -4.28 -8.30 -10.90
CA LYS A 149 -3.99 -8.04 -12.31
C LYS A 149 -3.84 -6.55 -12.61
N GLU A 150 -4.71 -5.71 -12.07
CA GLU A 150 -4.65 -4.26 -12.24
C GLU A 150 -3.39 -3.66 -11.60
N ALA A 151 -3.05 -4.07 -10.37
CA ALA A 151 -1.83 -3.65 -9.69
C ALA A 151 -0.59 -4.08 -10.48
N LYS A 152 -0.56 -5.34 -10.95
CA LYS A 152 0.51 -5.85 -11.83
C LYS A 152 0.63 -5.06 -13.13
N ALA A 153 -0.50 -4.75 -13.77
CA ALA A 153 -0.53 -3.97 -14.99
C ALA A 153 0.05 -2.57 -14.77
N LEU A 154 -0.30 -1.87 -13.68
CA LEU A 154 0.29 -0.57 -13.36
C LEU A 154 1.81 -0.64 -13.10
N ILE A 155 2.26 -1.65 -12.37
CA ILE A 155 3.69 -1.86 -12.09
C ILE A 155 4.45 -2.12 -13.40
N LEU A 156 3.91 -2.97 -14.28
CA LEU A 156 4.57 -3.37 -15.54
C LEU A 156 4.42 -2.37 -16.69
N ASN A 157 3.26 -1.70 -16.85
CA ASN A 157 2.97 -0.81 -17.97
C ASN A 157 3.95 0.37 -18.06
N ARG A 158 4.64 0.70 -16.97
CA ARG A 158 5.69 1.73 -17.00
C ARG A 158 7.00 1.31 -17.66
N PHE A 159 7.30 0.02 -17.78
CA PHE A 159 8.45 -0.41 -18.57
C PHE A 159 8.21 -0.25 -20.07
N ILE A 160 6.95 -0.16 -20.52
CA ILE A 160 6.58 -0.08 -21.93
C ILE A 160 6.63 1.36 -22.46
N HIS A 161 6.35 2.37 -21.63
CA HIS A 161 6.45 3.79 -22.01
C HIS A 161 7.83 4.41 -21.81
N ARG A 162 8.86 3.61 -21.48
CA ARG A 162 10.27 3.98 -21.68
C ARG A 162 10.64 3.78 -23.14
N ARG A 163 10.38 4.78 -23.99
CA ARG A 163 11.09 4.96 -25.27
C ARG A 163 11.84 6.27 -25.24
#